data_AF-A0A953M1S5-F1
#
_entry.id   AF-A0A953M1S5-F1
#
_cell.length_a   1.000
_cell.length_b   1.000
_cell.length_c   1.000
_cell.angle_alpha   90.00
_cell.angle_beta   90.00
_cell.angle_gamma   90.00
#
_symmetry.space_group_name_H-M   'P 1'
#
loop_
_entity.id
_entity.type
_entity.pdbx_description
1 polymer ?
#
loop_
_entity_poly.entity_id
_entity_poly.type
_entity_poly.pdbx_seq_one_letter_code
_entity_poly.pdbx_strand_id
1 'polypeptide(L)' 'MPSVKVKDIESFESALKQFKKQCERDGILSDIKKREHYEKPSVKKKKKVLAARKKAAKRTRSFSSR' A
#
# COMPACT_ATOMS: atom_id res chain seq x y z
N MET A 1 -5.01 4.67 -9.17
CA MET A 1 -6.05 5.62 -8.73
C MET A 1 -7.29 4.79 -8.48
N PRO A 2 -7.75 4.73 -7.22
CA PRO A 2 -8.77 3.80 -6.78
C PRO A 2 -10.12 4.20 -7.38
N SER A 3 -10.81 3.25 -7.98
CA SER A 3 -12.20 3.39 -8.40
C SER A 3 -13.00 2.19 -7.89
N VAL A 4 -14.19 2.44 -7.36
CA VAL A 4 -15.12 1.42 -6.88
C VAL A 4 -16.45 1.70 -7.56
N LYS A 5 -16.95 0.73 -8.32
CA LYS A 5 -18.29 0.79 -8.93
C LYS A 5 -19.25 0.13 -7.96
N VAL A 6 -20.14 0.93 -7.37
CA VAL A 6 -21.16 0.46 -6.42
C VAL A 6 -22.33 -0.11 -7.22
N LYS A 7 -22.83 -1.28 -6.82
CA LYS A 7 -24.08 -1.86 -7.35
C LYS A 7 -25.24 -1.49 -6.41
N ASP A 8 -26.45 -1.37 -6.95
CA ASP A 8 -27.65 -0.89 -6.21
C ASP A 8 -28.05 -1.74 -5.00
N ILE A 9 -27.50 -2.95 -4.86
CA ILE A 9 -27.77 -3.88 -3.75
C ILE A 9 -26.77 -3.69 -2.59
N GLU A 10 -25.68 -2.94 -2.78
CA GLU A 10 -24.67 -2.74 -1.74
C GLU A 10 -24.97 -1.52 -0.85
N SER A 11 -24.85 -1.71 0.47
CA SER A 11 -24.91 -0.60 1.42
C SER A 11 -23.70 0.34 1.26
N PHE A 12 -23.94 1.64 1.37
CA PHE A 12 -22.93 2.70 1.24
C PHE A 12 -21.67 2.46 2.10
N GLU A 13 -21.83 1.94 3.31
CA GLU A 13 -20.70 1.65 4.21
C GLU A 13 -19.77 0.56 3.67
N SER A 14 -20.33 -0.44 2.96
CA SER A 14 -19.57 -1.52 2.33
C SER A 14 -18.69 -0.97 1.20
N ALA A 15 -19.28 -0.12 0.35
CA ALA A 15 -18.58 0.56 -0.73
C ALA A 15 -17.44 1.45 -0.19
N LEU A 16 -17.70 2.20 0.89
CA LEU A 16 -16.68 3.03 1.54
C LEU A 16 -15.52 2.20 2.09
N LYS A 17 -15.83 1.06 2.71
CA LYS A 17 -14.81 0.13 3.24
C LYS A 17 -13.96 -0.47 2.12
N GLN A 18 -14.57 -0.85 1.00
CA GLN A 18 -13.83 -1.32 -0.18
C GLN A 18 -12.94 -0.23 -0.77
N PHE A 19 -13.45 0.99 -0.86
CA PHE A 19 -12.68 2.14 -1.35
C PHE A 19 -11.46 2.42 -0.47
N LYS A 20 -11.63 2.46 0.86
CA LYS A 20 -10.50 2.60 1.80
C LYS A 20 -9.46 1.49 1.60
N LYS A 21 -9.90 0.23 1.48
CA LYS A 21 -9.01 -0.91 1.22
C LYS A 21 -8.32 -0.82 -0.15
N GLN A 22 -8.95 -0.21 -1.16
CA GLN A 22 -8.33 0.02 -2.46
C GLN A 22 -7.29 1.16 -2.39
N CYS A 23 -7.57 2.26 -1.70
CA CYS A 23 -6.62 3.33 -1.43
C CYS A 23 -5.37 2.83 -0.68
N GLU A 24 -5.56 1.95 0.30
CA GLU A 24 -4.48 1.30 1.04
C GLU A 24 -3.65 0.37 0.15
N ARG A 25 -4.30 -0.42 -0.72
CA ARG A 25 -3.62 -1.30 -1.69
C ARG A 25 -2.80 -0.53 -2.72
N ASP A 26 -3.38 0.53 -3.27
CA ASP A 26 -2.69 1.43 -4.21
C ASP A 26 -1.57 2.22 -3.51
N GLY A 27 -1.55 2.26 -2.17
CA GLY A 27 -0.46 2.84 -1.40
C GLY A 27 -0.37 4.37 -1.53
N ILE A 28 -1.46 5.04 -1.90
CA ILE A 28 -1.51 6.49 -2.20
C ILE A 28 -0.96 7.32 -1.04
N LEU A 29 -1.36 7.00 0.20
CA LEU A 29 -0.87 7.69 1.40
C LEU A 29 0.65 7.52 1.58
N SER A 30 1.19 6.36 1.19
CA SER A 30 2.64 6.13 1.25
C SER A 30 3.39 6.90 0.16
N ASP A 31 2.74 7.16 -0.98
CA ASP A 31 3.33 7.90 -2.08
C ASP A 31 3.30 9.41 -1.86
N ILE A 32 2.26 9.93 -1.20
CA ILE A 32 2.23 11.33 -0.72
C ILE A 32 3.42 11.56 0.21
N LYS A 33 3.60 10.74 1.26
CA LYS A 33 4.71 10.85 2.21
C LYS A 33 6.10 10.74 1.58
N LYS A 34 6.26 9.97 0.51
CA LYS A 34 7.54 9.85 -0.22
C LYS A 34 7.83 11.06 -1.12
N ARG A 35 6.80 11.83 -1.49
CA ARG A 35 6.87 12.97 -2.40
C ARG A 35 6.81 14.33 -1.69
N GLU A 36 6.44 14.36 -0.41
CA GLU A 36 6.41 15.57 0.43
C GLU A 36 7.74 16.34 0.41
N HIS A 37 8.87 15.64 0.34
CA HIS A 37 10.20 16.25 0.28
C HIS A 37 11.07 15.61 -0.81
N TYR A 38 11.95 16.41 -1.41
CA TYR A 38 12.93 15.88 -2.34
C TYR A 38 13.89 14.94 -1.61
N GLU A 39 14.01 13.73 -2.14
CA GLU A 39 14.93 12.74 -1.66
C GLU A 39 15.95 12.42 -2.74
N LYS A 40 17.25 12.57 -2.42
CA LYS A 40 18.34 12.27 -3.36
C LYS A 40 18.19 10.85 -3.92
N PRO A 41 18.40 10.62 -5.23
CA PRO A 41 18.15 9.33 -5.87
C PRO A 41 18.87 8.15 -5.18
N SER A 42 20.06 8.37 -4.62
CA SER A 42 20.79 7.35 -3.86
C SER A 42 20.05 6.90 -2.59
N VAL A 43 19.43 7.83 -1.87
CA VAL A 43 18.66 7.53 -0.64
C VAL A 43 17.36 6.82 -1.00
N LYS A 44 16.68 7.25 -2.06
CA LYS A 44 15.49 6.57 -2.60
C LYS A 44 15.79 5.12 -3.00
N LYS A 45 16.92 4.86 -3.69
CA LYS A 45 17.39 3.51 -4.03
C LYS A 45 17.66 2.68 -2.77
N LYS A 46 18.37 3.23 -1.78
CA LYS A 46 18.64 2.54 -0.49
C LYS A 46 17.34 2.17 0.23
N LYS A 47 16.40 3.11 0.38
CA LYS A 47 15.09 2.86 1.01
C LYS A 47 14.27 1.79 0.29
N LYS A 48 14.29 1.78 -1.05
CA LYS A 48 13.60 0.75 -1.86
C LYS A 48 14.13 -0.66 -1.57
N VAL A 49 15.47 -0.83 -1.53
CA VAL A 49 16.10 -2.13 -1.24
C VAL A 49 15.78 -2.59 0.19
N LEU A 50 15.86 -1.69 1.17
CA LEU A 50 15.53 -2.01 2.57
C LEU A 50 14.06 -2.42 2.73
N ALA A 51 13.13 -1.72 2.07
CA ALA A 51 11.71 -2.07 2.08
C ALA A 51 11.45 -3.46 1.46
N ALA A 52 12.11 -3.78 0.33
CA ALA A 52 12.01 -5.08 -0.31
C ALA A 52 12.53 -6.21 0.59
N ARG A 53 13.70 -6.03 1.21
CA ARG A 53 14.28 -6.98 2.17
C ARG A 53 13.36 -7.24 3.37
N LYS A 54 12.81 -6.17 3.97
CA LYS A 54 11.84 -6.28 5.07
C LYS A 54 10.58 -7.03 4.65
N LYS A 55 10.07 -6.80 3.44
CA LYS A 55 8.89 -7.51 2.90
C LYS A 55 9.17 -9.00 2.67
N ALA A 56 10.35 -9.35 2.16
CA ALA A 56 10.77 -10.74 1.97
C ALA A 56 10.89 -11.46 3.32
N ALA A 57 11.55 -10.86 4.31
CA ALA A 57 11.69 -11.43 5.65
C ALA A 57 10.35 -11.64 6.37
N LYS A 58 9.38 -10.74 6.17
CA LYS A 58 8.01 -10.93 6.70
C LYS A 58 7.30 -12.11 6.04
N ARG A 59 7.47 -12.30 4.72
CA ARG A 59 6.89 -13.44 3.99
C ARG A 59 7.47 -14.76 4.47
N THR A 60 8.79 -14.86 4.62
CA THR A 60 9.44 -16.09 5.08
C THR A 60 9.03 -16.44 6.52
N ARG A 61 8.98 -15.45 7.42
CA ARG A 61 8.46 -15.66 8.80
C ARG A 61 7.02 -16.17 8.82
N SER A 62 6.15 -15.57 8.01
CA SER A 62 4.74 -16.00 7.89
C SER A 62 4.59 -17.41 7.32
N PHE A 63 5.55 -17.87 6.52
CA PHE A 63 5.53 -19.21 5.92
C PHE A 63 6.11 -20.26 6.86
N SER A 64 7.09 -19.87 7.67
CA SER A 64 7.68 -20.70 8.73
C SER A 64 6.78 -20.87 9.96
N SER A 65 5.75 -20.03 10.10
CA SER A 65 4.77 -20.08 11.20
C SER A 65 3.42 -20.70 10.79
N ARG A 66 3.35 -21.37 9.64
CA ARG A 66 2.24 -22.20 9.19
C ARG A 66 2.69 -23.65 9.21
#